data_AF-A0A517ZN29-F1
#
_entry.id   AF-A0A517ZN29-F1
#
_cell.length_a   1.000
_cell.length_b   1.000
_cell.length_c   1.000
_cell.angle_alpha   90.00
_cell.angle_beta   90.00
_cell.angle_gamma   90.00
#
_symmetry.space_group_name_H-M   'P 1'
#
loop_
_entity.id
_entity.type
_entity.pdbx_description
1 polymer ?
#
loop_
_entity_poly.entity_id
_entity_poly.type
_entity_poly.pdbx_seq_one_letter_code
_entity_poly.pdbx_strand_id
1 'polypeptide(L)'
;MTTPLRSLAVWKWGLLLSLWCGCLYGVLRVTEIPGNWGHWICGPWGCGPKLQALVACHGFWLVLLVPAAIIFSAALPTRQVRLIGTLVAGLGAAAILIVAIIQGCTWLPVTLHPYYFGQRVLFIVATKVEFPMVQFVCIGLLLRYFAKSRDRRESAEESEATGHEA
;
A
#
# COMPACT_ATOMS: atom_id res chain seq x y z
N MET A 1 -29.61 -2.71 -33.01
CA MET A 1 -29.77 -1.98 -31.73
C MET A 1 -28.74 -2.51 -30.72
N THR A 2 -27.57 -1.86 -30.59
CA THR A 2 -26.48 -2.28 -29.67
C THR A 2 -25.89 -1.11 -28.87
N THR A 3 -26.59 0.02 -28.82
CA THR A 3 -26.10 1.29 -28.25
C THR A 3 -26.17 1.47 -26.72
N PRO A 4 -27.03 0.80 -25.92
CA PRO A 4 -27.15 1.17 -24.50
C PRO A 4 -25.98 0.69 -23.62
N LEU A 5 -25.32 -0.43 -23.96
CA LEU A 5 -24.24 -1.00 -23.14
C LEU A 5 -22.94 -0.18 -23.17
N ARG A 6 -22.64 0.46 -24.31
CA ARG A 6 -21.43 1.31 -24.43
C ARG A 6 -21.54 2.59 -23.61
N SER A 7 -22.73 3.19 -23.52
CA SER A 7 -22.94 4.44 -22.76
C SER A 7 -22.67 4.25 -21.25
N LEU A 8 -23.15 3.15 -20.67
CA LEU A 8 -22.96 2.86 -19.24
C LEU A 8 -21.48 2.61 -18.88
N ALA A 9 -20.71 1.98 -19.77
CA ALA A 9 -19.29 1.76 -19.55
C ALA A 9 -18.51 3.08 -19.50
N VAL A 10 -18.77 4.00 -20.44
CA VAL A 10 -18.09 5.31 -20.50
C VAL A 10 -18.31 6.12 -19.22
N TRP A 11 -19.55 6.15 -18.71
CA TRP A 11 -19.87 6.86 -17.48
C TRP A 11 -19.15 6.28 -16.25
N LYS A 12 -19.10 4.94 -16.14
CA LYS A 12 -18.38 4.28 -15.03
C LYS A 12 -16.89 4.62 -15.05
N TRP A 13 -16.25 4.55 -16.22
CA TRP A 13 -14.83 4.91 -16.36
C TRP A 13 -14.56 6.38 -16.10
N GLY A 14 -15.46 7.27 -16.56
CA GLY A 14 -15.39 8.70 -16.26
C GLY A 14 -15.43 8.98 -14.76
N LEU A 15 -16.40 8.40 -14.04
CA LEU A 15 -16.51 8.55 -12.58
C LEU A 15 -15.28 8.02 -11.84
N LEU A 16 -14.77 6.85 -12.24
CA LEU A 16 -13.56 6.27 -11.64
C LEU A 16 -12.34 7.17 -11.86
N LEU A 17 -12.18 7.74 -13.06
CA LEU A 17 -11.08 8.64 -13.36
C LEU A 17 -11.21 9.95 -12.57
N SER A 18 -12.41 10.54 -12.49
CA SER A 18 -12.66 11.74 -11.69
C SER A 18 -12.37 11.51 -10.21
N LEU A 19 -12.82 10.37 -9.67
CA LEU A 19 -12.52 9.99 -8.29
C LEU A 19 -11.02 9.82 -8.07
N TRP A 20 -10.33 9.14 -8.98
CA TRP A 20 -8.88 8.94 -8.90
C TRP A 20 -8.11 10.26 -8.94
N CYS A 21 -8.44 11.16 -9.88
CA CYS A 21 -7.86 12.51 -9.95
C CYS A 21 -8.15 13.32 -8.67
N GLY A 22 -9.37 13.21 -8.12
CA GLY A 22 -9.74 13.85 -6.87
C GLY A 22 -8.93 13.36 -5.68
N CYS A 23 -8.72 12.04 -5.56
CA CYS A 23 -7.87 11.44 -4.54
C CYS A 23 -6.40 11.88 -4.69
N LEU A 24 -5.88 11.87 -5.92
CA LEU A 24 -4.51 12.29 -6.20
C LEU A 24 -4.29 13.76 -5.82
N TYR A 25 -5.19 14.64 -6.28
CA TYR A 25 -5.18 16.05 -5.94
C TYR A 25 -5.29 16.27 -4.42
N GLY A 26 -6.23 15.57 -3.77
CA GLY A 26 -6.43 15.66 -2.32
C GLY A 26 -5.18 15.29 -1.53
N VAL A 27 -4.50 14.20 -1.90
CA VAL A 27 -3.26 13.79 -1.25
C VAL A 27 -2.14 14.82 -1.44
N LEU A 28 -1.99 15.41 -2.63
CA LEU A 28 -0.98 16.44 -2.88
C LEU A 28 -1.24 17.71 -2.05
N ARG A 29 -2.52 18.05 -1.82
CA ARG A 29 -2.94 19.19 -0.99
C ARG A 29 -2.78 18.98 0.52
N VAL A 30 -2.44 17.77 0.99
CA VAL A 30 -2.14 17.53 2.41
C VAL A 30 -1.01 18.42 2.92
N THR A 31 -0.09 18.82 2.03
CA THR A 31 1.02 19.73 2.35
C THR A 31 0.60 21.16 2.67
N GLU A 32 -0.61 21.56 2.27
CA GLU A 32 -1.14 22.92 2.45
C GLU A 32 -2.07 23.04 3.66
N ILE A 33 -2.42 21.92 4.31
CA ILE A 33 -3.30 21.94 5.48
C ILE A 33 -2.61 22.77 6.59
N PRO A 34 -3.26 23.83 7.12
CA PRO A 34 -2.67 24.61 8.18
C PRO A 34 -2.52 23.74 9.44
N GLY A 35 -1.29 23.59 9.92
CA GLY A 35 -1.01 22.85 11.15
C GLY A 35 0.49 22.68 11.36
N ASN A 36 0.95 22.90 12.60
CA ASN A 36 2.36 22.75 12.93
C ASN A 36 2.70 21.29 13.29
N TRP A 37 2.58 20.41 12.29
CA TRP A 37 2.97 18.99 12.39
C TRP A 37 4.46 18.78 12.08
N GLY A 38 5.26 19.86 12.18
CA GLY A 38 6.71 19.79 12.05
C GLY A 38 7.32 19.11 13.27
N HIS A 39 8.38 18.34 13.06
CA HIS A 39 9.24 17.82 14.14
C HIS A 39 8.62 16.84 15.13
N TRP A 40 7.44 16.26 14.86
CA TRP A 40 6.87 15.19 15.70
C TRP A 40 7.70 13.90 15.68
N ILE A 41 8.51 13.72 14.63
CA ILE A 41 9.42 12.58 14.49
C ILE A 41 10.86 13.12 14.58
N CYS A 42 11.33 13.32 15.80
CA CYS A 42 12.72 13.65 16.12
C CYS A 42 13.29 12.59 17.08
N GLY A 43 14.60 12.38 17.01
CA GLY A 43 15.33 11.53 17.94
C GLY A 43 16.83 11.84 17.93
N PRO A 44 17.67 10.98 18.54
CA PRO A 44 19.13 11.10 18.49
C PRO A 44 19.74 11.14 17.07
N TRP A 45 18.96 10.80 16.04
CA TRP A 45 19.32 10.88 14.62
C TRP A 45 18.93 12.20 13.94
N GLY A 46 18.47 13.19 14.71
CA GLY A 46 17.96 14.45 14.21
C GLY A 46 16.45 14.44 13.98
N CYS A 47 15.96 15.48 13.30
CA CYS A 47 14.56 15.64 12.98
C CYS A 47 14.28 15.29 11.52
N GLY A 48 13.17 14.58 11.30
CA GLY A 48 12.69 14.28 9.96
C GLY A 48 12.04 15.46 9.25
N PRO A 49 11.62 15.26 7.98
CA PRO A 49 10.80 16.23 7.26
C PRO A 49 9.43 16.40 7.94
N LYS A 50 8.69 17.43 7.52
CA LYS A 50 7.32 17.68 8.00
C LYS A 50 6.45 16.45 7.76
N LEU A 51 5.65 16.04 8.76
CA LEU A 51 4.79 14.86 8.67
C LEU A 51 3.85 14.91 7.46
N GLN A 52 3.34 16.10 7.14
CA GLN A 52 2.46 16.33 5.99
C GLN A 52 3.11 15.95 4.66
N ALA A 53 4.41 16.23 4.50
CA ALA A 53 5.15 15.87 3.28
C ALA A 53 5.28 14.34 3.16
N LEU A 54 5.58 13.65 4.27
CA LEU A 54 5.65 12.18 4.29
C LEU A 54 4.29 11.54 3.96
N VAL A 55 3.21 12.05 4.55
CA VAL A 55 1.85 11.58 4.26
C VAL A 55 1.48 11.83 2.80
N ALA A 56 1.80 12.98 2.24
CA ALA A 56 1.56 13.28 0.82
C ALA A 56 2.33 12.31 -0.09
N CYS A 57 3.62 12.08 0.16
CA CYS A 57 4.43 11.16 -0.63
C CYS A 57 3.96 9.70 -0.53
N HIS A 58 3.66 9.21 0.68
CA HIS A 58 3.16 7.85 0.86
C HIS A 58 1.74 7.67 0.33
N GLY A 59 0.88 8.68 0.49
CA GLY A 59 -0.45 8.70 -0.08
C GLY A 59 -0.40 8.69 -1.60
N PHE A 60 0.53 9.41 -2.22
CA PHE A 60 0.69 9.45 -3.67
C PHE A 60 0.93 8.05 -4.23
N TRP A 61 1.87 7.31 -3.61
CA TRP A 61 2.14 5.93 -3.98
C TRP A 61 0.93 5.02 -3.79
N LEU A 62 0.16 5.20 -2.71
CA LEU A 62 -1.07 4.41 -2.50
C LEU A 62 -2.12 4.71 -3.57
N VAL A 63 -2.39 5.97 -3.88
CA VAL A 63 -3.35 6.38 -4.92
C VAL A 63 -2.93 5.85 -6.30
N LEU A 64 -1.63 5.75 -6.56
CA LEU A 64 -1.11 5.18 -7.80
C LEU A 64 -1.25 3.65 -7.84
N LEU A 65 -0.92 2.95 -6.75
CA LEU A 65 -0.83 1.49 -6.72
C LEU A 65 -2.19 0.79 -6.47
N VAL A 66 -3.09 1.38 -5.69
CA VAL A 66 -4.37 0.75 -5.32
C VAL A 66 -5.28 0.46 -6.53
N PRO A 67 -5.53 1.39 -7.47
CA PRO A 67 -6.37 1.10 -8.63
C PRO A 67 -5.82 -0.06 -9.47
N ALA A 68 -4.50 -0.10 -9.69
CA ALA A 68 -3.85 -1.19 -10.40
C ALA A 68 -4.06 -2.52 -9.65
N ALA A 69 -3.87 -2.54 -8.34
CA ALA A 69 -4.11 -3.73 -7.52
C ALA A 69 -5.56 -4.23 -7.61
N ILE A 70 -6.54 -3.33 -7.57
CA ILE A 70 -7.96 -3.67 -7.72
C ILE A 70 -8.22 -4.26 -9.11
N ILE A 71 -7.77 -3.59 -10.18
CA ILE A 71 -7.97 -4.05 -11.56
C ILE A 71 -7.33 -5.43 -11.76
N PHE A 72 -6.09 -5.64 -11.33
CA PHE A 72 -5.41 -6.93 -11.42
C PHE A 72 -6.13 -8.01 -10.59
N SER A 73 -6.62 -7.68 -9.41
CA SER A 73 -7.34 -8.64 -8.55
C SER A 73 -8.67 -9.09 -9.16
N ALA A 74 -9.31 -8.23 -9.95
CA ALA A 74 -10.54 -8.53 -10.66
C ALA A 74 -10.28 -9.32 -11.96
N ALA A 75 -9.18 -9.03 -12.66
CA ALA A 75 -8.86 -9.61 -13.96
C ALA A 75 -8.18 -10.99 -13.89
N LEU A 76 -7.46 -11.28 -12.80
CA LEU A 76 -6.62 -12.48 -12.71
C LEU A 76 -7.26 -13.61 -11.88
N PRO A 77 -6.88 -14.88 -12.12
CA PRO A 77 -7.24 -16.01 -11.27
C PRO A 77 -6.70 -15.85 -9.84
N THR A 78 -7.44 -16.36 -8.85
CA THR A 78 -7.13 -16.23 -7.41
C THR A 78 -5.71 -16.69 -7.06
N ARG A 79 -5.22 -17.77 -7.69
CA ARG A 79 -3.84 -18.29 -7.50
C ARG A 79 -2.78 -17.29 -7.94
N GLN A 80 -2.98 -16.61 -9.07
CA GLN A 80 -2.04 -15.60 -9.58
C GLN A 80 -2.06 -14.35 -8.71
N VAL A 81 -3.25 -13.88 -8.30
CA VAL A 81 -3.38 -12.73 -7.38
C VAL A 81 -2.64 -13.00 -6.07
N ARG A 82 -2.76 -14.21 -5.52
CA ARG A 82 -2.06 -14.63 -4.30
C ARG A 82 -0.54 -14.66 -4.49
N LEU A 83 -0.06 -15.18 -5.61
CA LEU A 83 1.38 -15.21 -5.93
C LEU A 83 1.93 -13.81 -6.07
N ILE A 84 1.30 -12.96 -6.89
CA ILE A 84 1.71 -11.56 -7.09
C ILE A 84 1.71 -10.81 -5.75
N GLY A 85 0.64 -10.95 -4.95
CA GLY A 85 0.57 -10.33 -3.62
C GLY A 85 1.70 -10.80 -2.69
N THR A 86 2.09 -12.07 -2.78
CA THR A 86 3.22 -12.62 -2.00
C THR A 86 4.56 -12.07 -2.49
N LEU A 87 4.78 -11.99 -3.79
CA LEU A 87 6.01 -11.44 -4.37
C LEU A 87 6.15 -9.95 -4.06
N VAL A 88 5.08 -9.17 -4.20
CA VAL A 88 5.08 -7.72 -3.91
C VAL A 88 5.29 -7.47 -2.41
N ALA A 89 4.59 -8.20 -1.54
CA ALA A 89 4.82 -8.09 -0.09
C ALA A 89 6.24 -8.53 0.31
N GLY A 90 6.74 -9.62 -0.29
CA GLY A 90 8.09 -10.12 -0.06
C GLY A 90 9.16 -9.13 -0.50
N LEU A 91 8.97 -8.47 -1.65
CA LEU A 91 9.88 -7.42 -2.13
C LEU A 91 9.91 -6.22 -1.18
N GLY A 92 8.75 -5.74 -0.72
CA GLY A 92 8.66 -4.66 0.26
C GLY A 92 9.33 -5.04 1.60
N ALA A 93 9.07 -6.25 2.09
CA ALA A 93 9.68 -6.76 3.32
C ALA A 93 11.20 -6.94 3.20
N ALA A 94 11.69 -7.45 2.06
CA ALA A 94 13.12 -7.58 1.79
C ALA A 94 13.81 -6.20 1.75
N ALA A 95 13.19 -5.20 1.14
CA ALA A 95 13.73 -3.84 1.13
C ALA A 95 13.83 -3.24 2.54
N ILE A 96 12.81 -3.43 3.39
CA ILE A 96 12.83 -3.03 4.80
C ILE A 96 13.93 -3.76 5.57
N LEU A 97 14.08 -5.07 5.35
CA LEU A 97 15.12 -5.87 5.99
C LEU A 97 16.53 -5.41 5.60
N ILE A 98 16.76 -5.10 4.31
CA ILE A 98 18.04 -4.55 3.84
C ILE A 98 18.34 -3.22 4.53
N VAL A 99 17.34 -2.32 4.65
CA VAL A 99 17.51 -1.07 5.41
C VAL A 99 17.90 -1.35 6.86
N ALA A 100 17.24 -2.30 7.52
CA ALA A 100 17.55 -2.68 8.89
C ALA A 100 18.98 -3.22 9.04
N ILE A 101 19.42 -4.10 8.13
CA ILE A 101 20.79 -4.64 8.12
C ILE A 101 21.81 -3.52 7.92
N ILE A 102 21.61 -2.63 6.94
CA ILE A 102 22.54 -1.52 6.68
C ILE A 102 22.63 -0.61 7.91
N GLN A 103 21.50 -0.26 8.54
CA GLN A 103 21.52 0.53 9.78
C GLN A 103 22.20 -0.25 10.92
N GLY A 104 22.00 -1.56 11.02
CA GLY A 104 22.65 -2.39 12.02
C GLY A 104 24.17 -2.37 11.87
N CYS A 105 24.68 -2.57 10.65
CA CYS A 105 26.11 -2.59 10.39
C CYS A 105 26.78 -1.22 10.52
N THR A 106 26.09 -0.14 10.16
CA THR A 106 26.69 1.21 10.11
C THR A 106 26.49 2.03 11.39
N TRP A 107 25.39 1.80 12.12
CA TRP A 107 25.01 2.65 13.24
C TRP A 107 25.24 2.00 14.60
N LEU A 108 24.89 0.71 14.78
CA LEU A 108 25.05 0.04 16.08
C LEU A 108 26.48 0.11 16.65
N PRO A 109 27.56 -0.07 15.86
CA PRO A 109 28.93 -0.02 16.40
C PRO A 109 29.32 1.35 16.95
N VAL A 110 28.68 2.43 16.47
CA VAL A 110 29.07 3.82 16.79
C VAL A 110 28.26 4.39 17.95
N THR A 111 27.12 3.76 18.29
CA THR A 111 26.19 4.33 19.27
C THR A 111 26.14 3.57 20.58
N LEU A 112 26.11 4.32 21.68
CA LEU A 112 26.05 3.80 23.05
C LEU A 112 24.67 3.22 23.44
N HIS A 113 23.63 3.40 22.62
CA HIS A 113 22.25 3.08 23.00
C HIS A 113 21.50 2.23 21.94
N PRO A 114 21.59 0.88 22.02
CA PRO A 114 20.85 -0.02 21.12
C PRO A 114 19.32 0.10 21.28
N TYR A 115 18.84 0.68 22.39
CA TYR A 115 17.42 0.88 22.68
C TYR A 115 16.66 1.61 21.56
N TYR A 116 17.32 2.55 20.87
CA TYR A 116 16.66 3.33 19.82
C TYR A 116 16.81 2.76 18.41
N PHE A 117 17.41 1.57 18.26
CA PHE A 117 17.65 0.97 16.94
C PHE A 117 16.37 0.80 16.12
N GLY A 118 15.32 0.24 16.74
CA GLY A 118 14.03 0.04 16.07
C GLY A 118 13.39 1.35 15.61
N GLN A 119 13.44 2.39 16.45
CA GLN A 119 12.90 3.70 16.11
C GLN A 119 13.67 4.35 14.95
N ARG A 120 14.99 4.19 14.91
CA ARG A 120 15.83 4.66 13.80
C ARG A 120 15.52 3.91 12.50
N VAL A 121 15.37 2.58 12.53
CA VAL A 121 14.99 1.81 11.34
C VAL A 121 13.62 2.27 10.84
N LEU A 122 12.63 2.41 11.74
CA LEU A 122 11.30 2.89 11.38
C LEU A 122 11.34 4.30 10.80
N PHE A 123 12.15 5.20 11.39
CA PHE A 123 12.38 6.54 10.86
C PHE A 123 12.90 6.50 9.43
N ILE A 124 13.98 5.76 9.18
CA ILE A 124 14.58 5.67 7.83
C ILE A 124 13.60 5.06 6.82
N VAL A 125 12.87 4.02 7.20
CA VAL A 125 11.85 3.39 6.35
C VAL A 125 10.72 4.39 6.03
N ALA A 126 10.26 5.14 7.02
CA ALA A 126 9.19 6.14 6.83
C ALA A 126 9.66 7.36 6.02
N THR A 127 10.92 7.77 6.14
CA THR A 127 11.43 8.94 5.41
C THR A 127 11.92 8.62 4.00
N LYS A 128 12.08 7.34 3.65
CA LYS A 128 12.58 6.89 2.34
C LYS A 128 11.42 6.76 1.35
N VAL A 129 11.04 7.90 0.78
CA VAL A 129 9.84 8.04 -0.07
C VAL A 129 10.09 7.71 -1.54
N GLU A 130 11.34 7.56 -1.96
CA GLU A 130 11.72 7.26 -3.34
C GLU A 130 11.36 5.82 -3.74
N PHE A 131 11.34 4.92 -2.77
CA PHE A 131 10.98 3.52 -2.94
C PHE A 131 9.76 3.19 -2.08
N PRO A 132 8.62 2.77 -2.66
CA PRO A 132 7.37 2.57 -1.93
C PRO A 132 7.35 1.24 -1.16
N MET A 133 8.37 1.01 -0.30
CA MET A 133 8.58 -0.25 0.40
C MET A 133 7.38 -0.61 1.29
N VAL A 134 6.90 0.37 2.07
CA VAL A 134 5.75 0.21 2.96
C VAL A 134 4.49 -0.09 2.15
N GLN A 135 4.29 0.63 1.04
CA GLN A 135 3.14 0.44 0.16
C GLN A 135 3.18 -0.93 -0.52
N PHE A 136 4.34 -1.43 -0.92
CA PHE A 136 4.46 -2.79 -1.46
C PHE A 136 4.04 -3.84 -0.43
N VAL A 137 4.45 -3.72 0.83
CA VAL A 137 3.95 -4.60 1.90
C VAL A 137 2.43 -4.51 2.01
N CYS A 138 1.88 -3.30 2.13
CA CYS A 138 0.44 -3.09 2.28
C CYS A 138 -0.37 -3.61 1.09
N ILE A 139 0.02 -3.29 -0.13
CA ILE A 139 -0.66 -3.72 -1.37
C ILE A 139 -0.55 -5.24 -1.54
N GLY A 140 0.62 -5.82 -1.27
CA GLY A 140 0.79 -7.26 -1.37
C GLY A 140 -0.09 -8.02 -0.37
N LEU A 141 -0.21 -7.52 0.87
CA LEU A 141 -1.15 -8.06 1.86
C LEU A 141 -2.61 -7.88 1.45
N LEU A 142 -2.96 -6.72 0.87
CA LEU A 142 -4.30 -6.45 0.37
C LEU A 142 -4.71 -7.41 -0.76
N LEU A 143 -3.81 -7.66 -1.72
CA LEU A 143 -4.03 -8.64 -2.79
C LEU A 143 -4.24 -10.06 -2.23
N ARG A 144 -3.46 -10.45 -1.22
CA ARG A 144 -3.64 -11.75 -0.53
C ARG A 144 -4.98 -11.83 0.19
N TYR A 145 -5.41 -10.73 0.81
CA TYR A 145 -6.72 -10.65 1.45
C TYR A 145 -7.85 -10.82 0.42
N PHE A 146 -7.80 -10.11 -0.71
CA PHE A 146 -8.78 -10.27 -1.78
C PHE A 146 -8.82 -11.69 -2.34
N ALA A 147 -7.66 -12.30 -2.58
CA ALA A 147 -7.59 -13.69 -3.02
C ALA A 147 -8.30 -14.64 -2.02
N LYS A 148 -7.99 -14.52 -0.73
CA LYS A 148 -8.62 -15.34 0.33
C LYS A 148 -10.13 -15.12 0.43
N SER A 149 -10.60 -13.89 0.22
CA SER A 149 -12.03 -13.59 0.24
C SER A 149 -12.80 -14.20 -0.92
N ARG A 150 -12.18 -14.33 -2.10
CA ARG A 150 -12.76 -14.99 -3.28
C ARG A 150 -12.93 -16.49 -3.04
N ASP A 151 -11.88 -17.16 -2.55
CA ASP A 151 -11.95 -18.60 -2.23
C ASP A 151 -13.11 -18.92 -1.27
N ARG A 152 -13.34 -18.06 -0.27
CA ARG A 152 -14.43 -18.24 0.71
C ARG A 152 -15.82 -18.13 0.10
N ARG A 153 -16.00 -17.30 -0.92
CA ARG A 153 -17.29 -17.15 -1.61
C ARG A 153 -17.55 -18.38 -2.49
N GLU A 154 -16.55 -18.82 -3.23
CA GLU A 154 -16.63 -20.00 -4.09
C GLU A 154 -16.98 -21.26 -3.25
N SER A 155 -16.33 -21.47 -2.09
CA SER A 155 -16.66 -22.61 -1.21
C SER A 155 -18.06 -22.53 -0.57
N ALA A 156 -18.57 -21.32 -0.33
CA ALA A 156 -19.92 -21.14 0.22
C ALA A 156 -21.00 -21.48 -0.81
N GLU A 157 -20.80 -21.05 -2.06
CA GLU A 157 -21.69 -21.35 -3.19
C GLU A 157 -21.73 -22.88 -3.49
N GLU A 158 -20.59 -23.57 -3.40
CA GLU A 158 -20.53 -25.04 -3.57
C GLU A 158 -21.24 -25.81 -2.44
N SER A 159 -21.14 -25.31 -1.21
CA SER A 159 -21.82 -25.91 -0.04
C SER A 159 -23.34 -25.73 -0.12
N GLU A 160 -23.82 -24.60 -0.66
CA GLU A 160 -25.25 -24.34 -0.86
C GLU A 160 -25.83 -25.21 -1.99
N ALA A 161 -25.07 -25.42 -3.07
CA ALA A 161 -25.49 -26.26 -4.19
C ALA A 161 -25.62 -27.74 -3.81
N THR A 162 -24.69 -28.27 -3.01
CA THR A 162 -24.70 -29.69 -2.58
C THR A 162 -25.74 -29.99 -1.49
N GLY A 163 -26.12 -28.99 -0.67
CA GLY A 163 -27.13 -29.16 0.38
C GLY A 163 -28.57 -29.32 -0.11
N HIS A 164 -28.87 -29.04 -1.39
CA HIS A 164 -30.22 -29.14 -1.95
C HIS A 164 -30.56 -30.53 -2.52
N GLU A 165 -29.55 -31.41 -2.64
CA GLU A 165 -29.72 -32.77 -3.19
C GLU A 165 -29.92 -33.85 -2.11
N ALA A 166 -29.85 -33.46 -0.83
CA ALA A 166 -30.02 -34.35 0.33
C ALA A 166 -31.41 -34.20 0.96
#